data_AF-A0A3A4W6E3-F1
#
_entry.id   AF-A0A3A4W6E3-F1
#
_cell.length_a   1.000
_cell.length_b   1.000
_cell.length_c   1.000
_cell.angle_alpha   90.00
_cell.angle_beta   90.00
_cell.angle_gamma   90.00
#
_symmetry.space_group_name_H-M   'P 1'
#
loop_
_entity.id
_entity.type
_entity.pdbx_description
1 polymer ?
#
loop_
_entity_poly.entity_id
_entity_poly.type
_entity_poly.pdbx_seq_one_letter_code
_entity_poly.pdbx_strand_id
1 'polypeptide(L)' 'MKMQELRIKAKSLGINSFGKSKAAIIREIQRAEGNFDCFGSAEGFCDQKECSFRALCLGEGNKDRSS' A
#
# COMPACT_ATOMS: atom_id res chain seq x y z
N MET A 1 8.75 0.94 3.02
CA MET A 1 8.43 -0.51 3.00
C MET A 1 8.75 -1.10 1.64
N LYS A 2 9.51 -2.20 1.60
CA LYS A 2 9.87 -2.97 0.40
C LYS A 2 8.81 -4.04 0.08
N MET A 3 8.84 -4.57 -1.14
CA MET A 3 7.93 -5.65 -1.58
C MET A 3 7.94 -6.89 -0.68
N GLN A 4 9.09 -7.25 -0.11
CA GLN A 4 9.20 -8.40 0.78
C GLN A 4 8.44 -8.20 2.09
N GLU A 5 8.56 -7.02 2.69
CA GLU A 5 7.84 -6.66 3.92
C GLU A 5 6.32 -6.64 3.68
N LEU A 6 5.88 -6.15 2.51
CA LEU A 6 4.47 -6.19 2.11
C LEU A 6 3.91 -7.60 2.05
N ARG A 7 4.68 -8.54 1.46
CA ARG A 7 4.28 -9.95 1.39
C ARG A 7 4.17 -10.58 2.78
N ILE A 8 5.08 -10.25 3.68
CA ILE A 8 5.05 -10.72 5.08
C ILE A 8 3.81 -10.19 5.80
N LYS A 9 3.54 -8.88 5.70
CA LYS A 9 2.37 -8.26 6.33
C LYS A 9 1.05 -8.78 5.76
N ALA A 10 0.97 -8.91 4.43
CA ALA A 10 -0.17 -9.53 3.75
C ALA A 10 -0.42 -10.96 4.24
N LYS A 11 0.62 -11.79 4.31
CA LYS A 11 0.52 -13.16 4.81
C LYS A 11 0.04 -13.22 6.27
N SER A 12 0.51 -12.30 7.11
CA SER A 12 0.06 -12.20 8.51
C SER A 12 -1.42 -11.86 8.65
N LEU A 13 -2.02 -11.25 7.63
CA LEU A 13 -3.44 -10.86 7.57
C LEU A 13 -4.27 -11.84 6.73
N GLY A 14 -3.68 -12.94 6.24
CA GLY A 14 -4.38 -13.90 5.37
C GLY A 14 -4.59 -13.42 3.92
N ILE A 15 -3.92 -12.35 3.51
CA ILE A 15 -4.04 -11.78 2.17
C ILE A 15 -3.08 -12.49 1.20
N ASN A 16 -3.61 -12.99 0.07
CA ASN A 16 -2.78 -13.55 -0.99
C ASN A 16 -2.11 -12.43 -1.79
N SER A 17 -0.79 -12.35 -1.72
CA SER A 17 0.05 -11.38 -2.42
C SER A 17 0.68 -11.91 -3.71
N PHE A 18 0.42 -13.18 -4.06
CA PHE A 18 0.98 -13.82 -5.25
C PHE A 18 0.36 -13.25 -6.52
N GLY A 19 1.19 -12.85 -7.50
CA GLY A 19 0.75 -12.26 -8.76
C GLY A 19 0.19 -10.84 -8.66
N LYS A 20 0.22 -10.21 -7.48
CA LYS A 20 -0.33 -8.86 -7.26
C LYS A 20 0.76 -7.80 -7.28
N SER A 21 0.43 -6.65 -7.88
CA SER A 21 1.28 -5.46 -7.84
C SER A 21 1.43 -4.94 -6.41
N LYS A 22 2.52 -4.20 -6.15
CA LYS A 22 2.77 -3.51 -4.89
C LYS A 22 1.53 -2.76 -4.39
N ALA A 23 0.90 -2.01 -5.30
CA ALA A 23 -0.30 -1.23 -5.03
C ALA A 23 -1.48 -2.08 -4.57
N ALA A 24 -1.75 -3.19 -5.27
CA ALA A 24 -2.86 -4.08 -4.93
C ALA A 24 -2.67 -4.72 -3.53
N ILE A 25 -1.44 -5.14 -3.21
CA ILE A 25 -1.12 -5.71 -1.90
C ILE A 25 -1.34 -4.66 -0.80
N ILE A 26 -0.85 -3.43 -0.99
CA ILE A 26 -1.02 -2.35 -0.01
C ILE A 26 -2.51 -2.04 0.22
N ARG A 27 -3.30 -1.93 -0.86
CA ARG A 27 -4.75 -1.66 -0.78
C ARG A 27 -5.49 -2.74 0.00
N GLU A 28 -5.15 -4.00 -0.20
CA GLU A 28 -5.72 -5.09 0.59
C GLU A 28 -5.33 -5.02 2.06
N ILE A 29 -4.05 -4.72 2.36
CA ILE A 29 -3.61 -4.57 3.74
C ILE A 29 -4.34 -3.40 4.40
N GLN A 30 -4.47 -2.25 3.72
CA GLN A 30 -5.22 -1.10 4.23
C GLN A 30 -6.63 -1.51 4.62
N ARG A 31 -7.36 -2.20 3.73
CA ARG A 31 -8.74 -2.68 4.03
C ARG A 31 -8.78 -3.67 5.19
N ALA A 32 -7.83 -4.59 5.26
CA ALA A 32 -7.74 -5.54 6.37
C ALA A 32 -7.39 -4.86 7.71
N GLU A 33 -6.67 -3.75 7.69
CA GLU A 33 -6.41 -2.89 8.85
C GLU A 33 -7.59 -1.94 9.18
N GLY A 34 -8.68 -1.96 8.40
CA GLY A 34 -9.81 -1.03 8.56
C GLY A 34 -9.55 0.37 8.00
N ASN A 35 -8.48 0.56 7.25
CA ASN A 35 -8.11 1.79 6.56
C ASN A 35 -8.69 1.84 5.14
N PHE A 36 -8.87 3.05 4.61
CA PHE A 36 -9.20 3.28 3.20
C PHE A 36 -8.03 2.87 2.30
N ASP A 37 -8.34 2.26 1.16
CA ASP A 37 -7.38 1.81 0.15
C ASP A 37 -6.84 2.95 -0.73
N CYS A 38 -6.43 4.05 -0.07
CA CYS A 38 -6.00 5.29 -0.72
C CYS A 38 -4.63 5.18 -1.43
N PHE A 39 -3.94 4.04 -1.34
CA PHE A 39 -2.63 3.87 -1.98
C PHE A 39 -2.70 3.99 -3.51
N GLY A 40 -1.93 4.92 -4.06
CA GLY A 40 -1.89 5.22 -5.49
C GLY A 40 -3.09 6.01 -6.03
N SER A 41 -4.03 6.38 -5.16
CA SER A 41 -5.20 7.20 -5.50
C SER A 41 -5.28 8.50 -4.68
N ALA A 42 -4.55 8.59 -3.56
CA ALA A 42 -4.43 9.83 -2.80
C ALA A 42 -3.63 10.88 -3.60
N GLU A 43 -4.32 11.84 -4.21
CA GLU A 43 -3.72 13.04 -4.78
C GLU A 43 -3.31 14.00 -3.66
N GLY A 44 -2.08 13.81 -3.15
CA GLY A 44 -1.40 14.80 -2.31
C GLY A 44 -1.83 14.87 -0.84
N PHE A 45 -2.90 14.18 -0.43
CA PHE A 45 -3.37 14.21 0.96
C PHE A 45 -3.81 12.84 1.48
N CYS A 46 -3.35 12.49 2.69
CA CYS A 46 -3.77 11.31 3.44
C CYS A 46 -3.83 11.66 4.94
N ASP A 47 -5.05 11.64 5.47
CA ASP A 47 -5.43 11.93 6.86
C ASP A 47 -5.29 10.70 7.78
N GLN A 48 -5.08 9.51 7.22
CA GLN A 48 -4.84 8.27 7.97
C GLN A 48 -3.44 8.27 8.58
N LYS A 49 -3.27 8.99 9.70
CA LYS A 49 -1.99 9.14 10.41
C LYS A 49 -1.43 7.81 10.93
N GLU A 50 -2.30 6.85 11.25
CA GLU A 50 -1.93 5.51 11.73
C GLU A 50 -1.64 4.53 10.59
N CYS A 51 -1.86 4.92 9.33
CA CYS A 51 -1.61 4.05 8.20
C CYS A 51 -0.11 3.80 8.03
N SER A 52 0.30 2.53 8.14
CA SER A 52 1.69 2.09 7.92
C SER A 52 2.23 2.44 6.53
N PHE A 53 1.34 2.71 5.57
CA PHE A 53 1.67 3.02 4.18
C PHE A 53 1.61 4.50 3.85
N ARG A 54 1.32 5.38 4.81
CA ARG A 54 1.21 6.82 4.58
C ARG A 54 2.45 7.40 3.91
N ALA A 55 3.64 6.99 4.34
CA ALA A 55 4.91 7.41 3.73
C ALA A 55 5.06 6.95 2.27
N LEU A 56 4.52 5.78 1.91
CA LEU A 56 4.52 5.31 0.53
C LEU A 56 3.47 6.05 -0.30
N CYS A 57 2.29 6.30 0.25
CA CYS A 57 1.23 7.08 -0.41
C CYS A 57 1.71 8.49 -0.77
N LEU A 58 2.45 9.14 0.14
CA LEU A 58 2.95 10.50 -0.05
C LEU A 58 4.31 10.56 -0.79
N GLY A 59 5.07 9.47 -0.82
CA GLY A 59 6.44 9.43 -1.34
C GLY A 59 6.63 8.68 -2.67
N GLU A 60 5.67 7.88 -3.14
CA GLU A 60 5.79 7.07 -4.37
C GLU A 60 4.79 7.46 -5.47
N GLY A 61 4.28 8.69 -5.48
CA GLY A 61 3.46 9.21 -6.59
C GLY A 61 4.23 9.43 -7.91
N ASN A 62 5.55 9.19 -7.98
CA ASN A 62 6.36 9.70 -9.10
C ASN A 62 7.61 8.87 -9.50
N LYS A 63 7.63 7.53 -9.46
CA LYS A 63 8.81 6.78 -9.96
C LYS A 63 8.58 5.57 -10.87
N ASP A 64 7.36 5.28 -11.29
CA ASP A 64 7.08 4.24 -12.32
C ASP A 64 6.15 4.76 -13.42
N ARG A 65 6.42 5.98 -13.89
CA ARG A 65 5.81 6.58 -15.09
C ARG A 65 6.85 7.09 -16.08
N SER A 66 8.01 6.43 -16.12
CA SER A 66 9.01 6.56 -17.18
C SER A 66 9.00 5.22 -17.92
N SER A 67 8.16 5.10 -18.94
CA SER A 67 8.53 5.20 -20.38
C SER A 67 8.96 3.85 -20.93
#